data_AF-A0A453M0P7-F1
#
_entry.id   AF-A0A453M0P7-F1
#
_cell.length_a   1.000
_cell.length_b   1.000
_cell.length_c   1.000
_cell.angle_alpha   90.00
_cell.angle_beta   90.00
_cell.angle_gamma   90.00
#
_symmetry.space_group_name_H-M   'P 1'
#
loop_
_entity.id
_entity.type
_entity.pdbx_description
1 polymer ?
#
loop_
_entity_poly.entity_id
_entity_poly.type
_entity_poly.pdbx_seq_one_letter_code
_entity_poly.pdbx_strand_id
1 'polypeptide(L)' 'MGSLGKDAAAGERVVLAVNGARHEAAGVDPSTTLLEFLRTRTPVRGPKLGCGEGEG' A
#
# COMPACT_ATOMS: atom_id res chain seq x y z
N MET A 1 11.68 20.11 20.82
CA MET A 1 12.44 19.30 19.83
C MET A 1 11.56 19.16 18.60
N GLY A 2 12.01 19.68 17.45
CA GLY A 2 11.20 19.85 16.24
C GLY A 2 10.78 18.54 15.58
N SER A 3 9.58 18.60 15.00
CA SER A 3 8.95 17.62 14.12
C SER A 3 9.90 17.11 13.03
N LEU A 4 10.09 15.78 12.96
CA LEU A 4 10.47 15.14 11.70
C LEU A 4 9.20 14.97 10.87
N GLY A 5 8.78 16.07 10.24
CA GLY A 5 8.07 15.99 8.98
C GLY A 5 9.06 15.33 8.02
N LYS A 6 9.02 14.00 7.94
CA LYS A 6 9.64 13.27 6.85
C LYS A 6 8.89 13.74 5.63
N ASP A 7 9.51 14.63 4.87
CA ASP A 7 9.16 14.88 3.48
C ASP A 7 9.01 13.50 2.85
N ALA A 8 7.77 13.00 2.77
CA ALA A 8 7.45 11.80 2.03
C ALA A 8 7.84 12.17 0.61
N ALA A 9 9.04 11.75 0.21
CA ALA A 9 9.70 12.21 -0.99
C ALA A 9 8.65 12.25 -2.11
N ALA A 10 8.47 13.43 -2.69
CA ALA A 10 7.50 13.67 -3.76
C ALA A 10 7.82 12.90 -5.07
N GLY A 11 8.55 11.77 -4.98
CA GLY A 11 9.12 11.04 -6.10
C GLY A 11 8.98 9.51 -6.06
N GLU A 12 8.61 8.87 -4.95
CA GLU A 12 8.50 7.40 -4.94
C GLU A 12 7.06 6.94 -5.12
N ARG A 13 6.74 6.57 -6.38
CA ARG A 13 5.44 5.99 -6.74
C ARG A 13 5.55 4.47 -6.72
N VAL A 14 4.59 3.82 -6.06
CA VAL A 14 4.41 2.37 -6.14
C VAL A 14 3.50 2.08 -7.32
N VAL A 15 3.98 1.23 -8.25
CA VAL A 15 3.22 0.77 -9.41
C VAL A 15 3.02 -0.73 -9.30
N LEU A 16 1.78 -1.18 -9.31
CA LEU A 16 1.39 -2.59 -9.19
C LEU A 16 0.45 -2.98 -10.34
N ALA A 17 0.65 -4.17 -10.89
CA ALA A 17 -0.33 -4.80 -11.76
C ALA A 17 -1.24 -5.72 -10.92
N VAL A 18 -2.53 -5.39 -10.82
CA VAL A 18 -3.52 -6.15 -10.05
C VAL A 18 -4.57 -6.66 -11.02
N ASN A 19 -4.66 -7.99 -11.17
CA ASN A 19 -5.60 -8.64 -12.10
C ASN A 19 -5.55 -8.07 -13.54
N GLY A 20 -4.34 -7.74 -14.01
CA GLY A 20 -4.12 -7.15 -15.34
C GLY A 20 -4.32 -5.64 -15.43
N ALA A 21 -4.83 -4.97 -14.38
CA ALA A 21 -4.95 -3.52 -14.33
C ALA A 21 -3.73 -2.87 -13.66
N ARG A 22 -3.27 -1.74 -14.21
CA ARG A 22 -2.17 -0.94 -13.63
C ARG A 22 -2.71 0.01 -12.56
N HIS A 23 -2.17 -0.07 -11.36
CA HIS A 23 -2.45 0.83 -10.25
C HIS A 23 -1.18 1.57 -9.84
N GLU A 24 -1.30 2.87 -9.61
CA GLU A 24 -0.18 3.74 -9.26
C GLU A 24 -0.56 4.61 -8.07
N ALA A 25 0.29 4.66 -7.05
CA ALA A 25 0.08 5.47 -5.86
C ALA A 25 1.38 6.15 -5.43
N ALA A 26 1.29 7.44 -5.14
CA ALA A 26 2.39 8.21 -4.55
C ALA A 26 2.24 8.28 -3.02
N GLY A 27 3.37 8.50 -2.32
CA GLY A 27 3.36 8.71 -0.86
C GLY A 27 2.85 7.50 -0.09
N VAL A 28 3.10 6.29 -0.59
CA VAL A 28 2.80 5.04 0.13
C VAL A 28 3.82 4.91 1.26
N ASP A 29 3.35 4.67 2.48
CA ASP A 29 4.26 4.39 3.58
C ASP A 29 4.95 3.04 3.32
N PRO A 30 6.28 2.92 3.48
CA PRO A 30 6.97 1.66 3.26
C PRO A 30 6.46 0.47 4.10
N SER A 31 5.75 0.74 5.20
CA SER A 31 5.10 -0.30 6.03
C SER A 31 3.70 -0.72 5.54
N THR A 32 3.14 -0.06 4.52
CA THR A 32 1.85 -0.43 3.93
C THR A 32 1.90 -1.87 3.39
N THR A 33 1.00 -2.72 3.90
CA THR A 33 0.89 -4.11 3.43
C THR A 33 0.22 -4.18 2.06
N LEU A 34 0.46 -5.25 1.30
CA LEU A 34 -0.25 -5.48 0.04
C LEU A 34 -1.77 -5.56 0.24
N LEU A 35 -2.21 -6.21 1.33
CA LEU A 35 -3.63 -6.31 1.65
C LEU A 35 -4.27 -4.93 1.85
N GLU A 36 -3.59 -4.05 2.58
CA GLU A 36 -4.02 -2.67 2.78
C GLU A 36 -4.05 -1.90 1.45
N PHE A 37 -3.00 -2.01 0.63
CA PHE A 37 -2.95 -1.39 -0.69
C PHE A 37 -4.13 -1.80 -1.56
N LEU A 38 -4.41 -3.11 -1.68
CA LEU A 38 -5.51 -3.61 -2.49
C LEU A 38 -6.85 -3.05 -2.01
N ARG A 39 -7.09 -3.05 -0.69
CA ARG A 39 -8.37 -2.65 -0.12
C ARG A 39 -8.59 -1.13 -0.06
N THR A 40 -7.54 -0.32 -0.13
CA THR A 40 -7.64 1.15 0.02
C THR A 40 -7.30 1.91 -1.26
N ARG A 41 -6.45 1.36 -2.13
CA ARG A 41 -5.94 2.02 -3.35
C ARG A 41 -6.42 1.38 -4.66
N THR A 42 -7.18 0.30 -4.59
CA THR A 42 -7.82 -0.32 -5.76
C THR A 42 -9.31 -0.56 -5.51
N PRO A 43 -10.11 -1.02 -6.49
CA PRO A 43 -11.48 -1.49 -6.26
C PRO A 43 -11.57 -2.91 -5.67
N VAL A 44 -10.47 -3.65 -5.58
CA VAL A 44 -10.49 -5.05 -5.12
C VAL A 44 -10.80 -5.12 -3.62
N ARG A 45 -11.85 -5.85 -3.24
CA ARG A 45 -12.32 -6.01 -1.84
C ARG A 45 -12.44 -7.45 -1.36
N GLY A 46 -12.12 -8.41 -2.25
CA GLY A 46 -12.14 -9.84 -1.98
C GLY A 46 -11.16 -10.26 -0.88
N PRO A 47 -9.85 -9.96 -0.99
CA PRO A 47 -8.86 -10.27 0.03
C PRO A 47 -9.22 -9.66 1.40
N LYS A 48 -9.04 -10.46 2.45
CA LYS A 48 -9.42 -10.14 3.84
C LYS A 48 -8.23 -10.31 4.78
N LEU A 49 -8.32 -9.63 5.93
CA LEU A 49 -7.39 -9.81 7.04
C LEU A 49 -7.99 -10.84 8.01
N GLY A 50 -7.28 -11.94 8.24
CA GLY A 50 -7.52 -12.87 9.36
C GLY A 50 -6.69 -12.42 10.57
N CYS A 51 -5.81 -13.30 11.07
CA CYS A 51 -4.82 -12.96 12.11
C CYS A 51 -3.66 -12.09 11.59
N GLY A 52 -3.37 -12.12 10.28
CA GLY A 52 -2.29 -11.34 9.68
C GLY A 52 -0.90 -11.97 9.80
N GLU A 53 -0.81 -13.20 10.30
CA GLU A 53 0.47 -13.88 10.56
C GLU A 53 0.91 -14.80 9.40
N GLY A 54 0.00 -15.11 8.48
CA GLY A 54 0.23 -16.08 7.40
C GLY A 54 0.22 -17.51 7.96
N GLU A 55 -0.81 -18.28 7.63
CA GLU A 55 -0.86 -19.69 8.00
C GLU A 55 0.01 -20.49 7.00
N GLY A 56 1.01 -21.20 7.53
CA GLY A 56 1.95 -22.02 6.76
C GLY A 56 1.45 -23.44 6.53
#